data_AF-A0A7S0DYX0-F1
#
_entry.id   AF-A0A7S0DYX0-F1
#
_cell.length_a   1.000
_cell.length_b   1.000
_cell.length_c   1.000
_cell.angle_alpha   90.00
_cell.angle_beta   90.00
_cell.angle_gamma   90.00
#
_symmetry.space_group_name_H-M   'P 1'
#
loop_
_entity.id
_entity.type
_entity.pdbx_description
1 polymer ?
#
loop_
_entity_poly.entity_id
_entity_poly.type
_entity_poly.pdbx_seq_one_letter_code
_entity_poly.pdbx_strand_id
1 'polypeptide(L)'
;CSYGQAGNAWSPGDQIVGLYTCPAGYQCLPLLPPELQGANFDSLKSSLLANLRILTVQGWVDIMNLTQDAFSPYMLFYFVPLLVAGPIYVMQMFQVILIKTLSELKDRGVRTQIVTWKERQRLFS
;
A
#
# COMPACT_ATOMS: atom_id res chain seq x y z
N CYS A 1 14.65 -25.39 4.35
CA CYS A 1 14.85 -26.13 5.62
C CYS A 1 16.28 -26.64 5.65
N SER A 2 17.01 -26.46 6.75
CA SER A 2 18.36 -27.03 6.95
C SER A 2 18.32 -28.09 8.04
N TYR A 3 19.16 -29.12 7.94
CA TYR A 3 19.32 -30.14 8.97
C TYR A 3 20.04 -29.52 10.18
N GLY A 4 19.38 -29.50 11.32
CA GLY A 4 19.89 -28.89 12.55
C GLY A 4 19.12 -29.47 13.74
N GLN A 5 19.77 -29.60 14.89
CA GLN A 5 19.09 -30.12 16.09
C GLN A 5 17.88 -29.24 16.39
N ALA A 6 16.69 -29.83 16.32
CA ALA A 6 15.48 -29.17 16.76
C ALA A 6 15.73 -28.66 18.18
N GLY A 7 15.74 -27.34 18.34
CA GLY A 7 15.73 -26.73 19.66
C GLY A 7 14.62 -27.38 20.47
N ASN A 8 14.92 -27.67 21.73
CA ASN A 8 13.97 -28.20 22.70
C ASN A 8 12.62 -27.46 22.65
N ALA A 9 11.56 -28.17 23.03
CA ALA A 9 10.13 -27.84 22.93
C ALA A 9 9.65 -26.52 23.61
N TRP A 10 10.56 -25.60 23.92
CA TRP A 10 10.33 -24.26 24.47
C TRP A 10 10.81 -23.15 23.52
N SER A 11 11.13 -23.48 22.27
CA SER A 11 11.18 -22.46 21.23
C SER A 11 9.73 -22.11 20.86
N PRO A 12 9.29 -20.83 20.86
CA PRO A 12 7.92 -20.45 20.53
C PRO A 12 7.59 -20.61 19.02
N GLY A 13 8.15 -21.64 18.38
CA GLY A 13 8.10 -21.90 16.93
C GLY A 13 7.16 -23.03 16.51
N ASP A 14 6.35 -23.55 17.43
CA ASP A 14 5.26 -24.50 17.11
C ASP A 14 3.91 -23.80 16.90
N GLN A 15 3.91 -22.46 16.85
CA GLN A 15 2.74 -21.77 16.35
C GLN A 15 2.74 -21.91 14.83
N ILE A 16 1.98 -22.91 14.36
CA ILE A 16 1.51 -23.02 13.00
C ILE A 16 0.79 -21.71 12.68
N VAL A 17 1.50 -20.80 12.06
CA VAL A 17 0.94 -19.62 11.46
C VAL A 17 1.53 -19.53 10.07
N GLY A 18 1.45 -20.55 9.22
CA GLY A 18 2.02 -20.44 7.87
C GLY A 18 1.75 -21.67 7.07
N LEU A 19 1.66 -21.54 5.74
CA LEU A 19 1.40 -22.68 4.86
C LEU A 19 2.61 -23.64 4.78
N TYR A 20 3.81 -23.18 5.15
CA TYR A 20 5.05 -23.93 5.02
C TYR A 20 5.59 -24.41 6.37
N THR A 21 5.54 -25.72 6.62
CA THR A 21 6.14 -26.37 7.80
C THR A 21 7.36 -27.20 7.40
N CYS A 22 8.47 -27.09 8.14
CA CYS A 22 9.60 -28.01 7.95
C CYS A 22 9.30 -29.36 8.64
N PRO A 23 9.75 -30.49 8.05
CA PRO A 23 9.63 -31.82 8.67
C PRO A 23 10.44 -31.93 9.98
N ALA A 24 10.10 -32.91 10.81
CA ALA A 24 10.76 -33.11 12.11
C ALA A 24 12.28 -33.25 11.96
N GLY A 25 13.04 -32.53 12.80
CA GLY A 25 14.51 -32.50 12.75
C GLY A 25 15.12 -31.50 11.76
N TYR A 26 14.29 -30.65 11.15
CA TYR A 26 14.73 -29.55 10.29
C TYR A 26 14.31 -28.20 10.87
N GLN A 27 15.15 -27.17 10.67
CA GLN A 27 14.84 -25.80 11.04
C GLN A 27 14.56 -24.94 9.81
N CYS A 28 13.62 -23.99 9.96
CA CYS A 28 13.38 -22.95 8.97
C CYS A 28 14.60 -22.03 8.87
N LEU A 29 15.12 -21.87 7.67
CA LEU A 29 16.23 -20.95 7.38
C LEU A 29 15.68 -19.80 6.55
N PRO A 30 16.02 -18.53 6.86
CA PRO A 30 15.66 -17.41 6.01
C PRO A 30 16.34 -17.56 4.65
N LEU A 31 15.53 -17.73 3.59
CA LEU A 31 16.03 -17.97 2.23
C LEU A 31 16.65 -16.73 1.58
N LEU A 32 16.26 -15.52 2.01
CA LEU A 32 16.77 -14.26 1.47
C LEU A 32 16.70 -13.15 2.53
N PRO A 33 17.63 -12.17 2.55
CA PRO A 33 17.48 -10.98 3.38
C PRO A 33 16.16 -10.29 3.05
N PRO A 34 15.37 -9.91 4.04
CA PRO A 34 14.00 -9.46 3.80
C PRO A 34 14.00 -8.09 3.06
N GLU A 35 15.10 -7.33 3.16
CA GLU A 35 15.38 -6.15 2.32
C GLU A 35 15.47 -6.44 0.81
N LEU A 36 15.96 -7.62 0.42
CA LEU A 36 16.01 -8.04 -0.98
C LEU A 36 14.65 -8.55 -1.49
N GLN A 37 13.77 -8.96 -0.56
CA GLN A 37 12.38 -9.38 -0.83
C GLN A 37 11.43 -8.17 -0.95
N GLY A 38 11.90 -6.96 -0.63
CA GLY A 38 11.22 -5.72 -0.96
C GLY A 38 10.10 -5.28 0.00
N ALA A 39 9.87 -5.97 1.12
CA ALA A 39 8.92 -5.57 2.16
C ALA A 39 9.27 -6.18 3.53
N ASN A 40 9.50 -5.32 4.54
CA ASN A 40 9.73 -5.70 5.94
C ASN A 40 8.73 -4.97 6.84
N PHE A 41 8.13 -5.67 7.80
CA PHE A 41 7.14 -5.09 8.72
C PHE A 41 7.70 -4.78 10.13
N ASP A 42 9.01 -4.96 10.34
CA ASP A 42 9.65 -4.79 11.66
C ASP A 42 9.82 -3.32 12.10
N SER A 43 9.73 -2.39 11.16
CA SER A 43 9.90 -0.95 11.40
C SER A 43 8.81 -0.14 10.73
N LEU A 44 8.42 0.98 11.36
CA LEU A 44 7.34 1.83 10.83
C LEU A 44 7.64 2.34 9.41
N LYS A 45 8.89 2.76 9.16
CA LYS A 45 9.32 3.29 7.86
C LYS A 45 9.26 2.22 6.76
N SER A 46 9.72 1.01 7.05
CA SER A 46 9.72 -0.09 6.08
C SER A 46 8.31 -0.61 5.82
N SER A 47 7.48 -0.68 6.87
CA SER A 47 6.07 -1.06 6.77
C SER A 47 5.26 -0.08 5.92
N LEU A 48 5.47 1.24 6.10
CA LEU A 48 4.83 2.25 5.24
C LEU A 48 5.27 2.10 3.77
N LEU A 49 6.56 1.89 3.51
CA LEU A 49 7.05 1.71 2.14
C LEU A 49 6.49 0.44 1.48
N ALA A 50 6.38 -0.66 2.22
CA ALA A 50 5.76 -1.89 1.77
C ALA A 50 4.28 -1.66 1.43
N ASN A 51 3.53 -0.98 2.30
CA ASN A 51 2.12 -0.65 2.07
C ASN A 51 1.92 0.30 0.88
N LEU A 52 2.84 1.24 0.65
CA LEU A 52 2.79 2.10 -0.54
C LEU A 52 2.96 1.27 -1.82
N ARG A 53 3.86 0.28 -1.85
CA ARG A 53 4.01 -0.65 -3.00
C ARG A 53 2.76 -1.49 -3.24
N ILE A 54 2.13 -1.95 -2.15
CA ILE A 54 0.86 -2.68 -2.20
C ILE A 54 -0.22 -1.76 -2.80
N LEU A 55 -0.37 -0.53 -2.30
CA LEU A 55 -1.36 0.44 -2.79
C LEU A 55 -1.16 0.84 -4.27
N THR A 56 0.07 0.80 -4.80
CA THR A 56 0.32 1.03 -6.24
C THR A 56 0.10 -0.22 -7.10
N VAL A 57 -0.36 -1.33 -6.51
CA VAL A 57 -0.63 -2.61 -7.19
C VAL A 57 0.63 -3.19 -7.86
N GLN A 58 1.82 -2.81 -7.39
CA GLN A 58 3.09 -3.27 -7.95
C GLN A 58 3.71 -4.35 -7.05
N GLY A 59 3.80 -5.58 -7.54
CA GLY A 59 4.43 -6.68 -6.80
C GLY A 59 3.70 -7.06 -5.49
N TRP A 60 2.42 -6.68 -5.35
CA TRP A 60 1.64 -6.95 -4.14
C TRP A 60 1.33 -8.44 -3.94
N VAL A 61 1.20 -9.20 -5.03
CA VAL A 61 0.92 -10.64 -4.99
C VAL A 61 2.09 -11.39 -4.37
N ASP A 62 3.32 -11.00 -4.71
CA ASP A 62 4.53 -11.63 -4.16
C ASP A 62 4.65 -11.36 -2.65
N ILE A 63 4.39 -10.12 -2.22
CA ILE A 63 4.38 -9.75 -0.80
C ILE A 63 3.27 -10.50 -0.04
N MET A 64 2.08 -10.62 -0.64
CA MET A 64 0.98 -11.37 -0.06
C MET A 64 1.34 -12.85 0.10
N ASN A 65 1.89 -13.49 -0.94
CA ASN A 65 2.28 -14.90 -0.91
C ASN A 65 3.32 -15.15 0.19
N LEU A 66 4.34 -14.29 0.28
CA LEU A 66 5.35 -14.36 1.35
C LEU A 66 4.74 -14.22 2.75
N THR A 67 3.74 -13.35 2.90
CA THR A 67 3.06 -13.12 4.19
C THR A 67 2.11 -14.28 4.52
N GLN A 68 1.49 -14.92 3.53
CA GLN A 68 0.62 -16.08 3.72
C GLN A 68 1.41 -17.32 4.13
N ASP A 69 2.61 -17.50 3.56
CA ASP A 69 3.53 -18.57 3.96
C ASP A 69 4.05 -18.38 5.39
N ALA A 70 4.12 -17.12 5.87
CA ALA A 70 4.64 -16.76 7.19
C ALA A 70 3.59 -16.56 8.29
N PHE A 71 2.31 -16.31 7.97
CA PHE A 71 1.22 -16.11 8.96
C PHE A 71 -0.02 -16.99 8.77
N SER A 72 -0.68 -16.92 7.61
CA SER A 72 -1.92 -17.68 7.38
C SER A 72 -2.44 -17.44 5.96
N PRO A 73 -3.11 -18.43 5.34
CA PRO A 73 -3.84 -18.20 4.08
C PRO A 73 -4.95 -17.14 4.20
N TYR A 74 -5.53 -16.90 5.39
CA TYR A 74 -6.61 -15.92 5.59
C TYR A 74 -6.16 -14.45 5.46
N MET A 75 -4.86 -14.18 5.34
CA MET A 75 -4.34 -12.83 5.11
C MET A 75 -4.88 -12.18 3.83
N LEU A 76 -5.32 -12.97 2.85
CA LEU A 76 -5.95 -12.46 1.63
C LEU A 76 -7.17 -11.56 1.94
N PHE A 77 -7.99 -11.91 2.93
CA PHE A 77 -9.15 -11.11 3.34
C PHE A 77 -8.77 -9.79 4.02
N TYR A 78 -7.52 -9.64 4.43
CA TYR A 78 -6.97 -8.37 4.91
C TYR A 78 -6.40 -7.53 3.76
N PHE A 79 -5.61 -8.14 2.86
CA PHE A 79 -4.95 -7.43 1.76
C PHE A 79 -5.91 -6.94 0.66
N VAL A 80 -6.89 -7.76 0.26
CA VAL A 80 -7.83 -7.41 -0.84
C VAL A 80 -8.66 -6.16 -0.55
N PRO A 81 -9.36 -6.02 0.60
CA PRO A 81 -10.10 -4.79 0.87
C PRO A 81 -9.18 -3.58 1.04
N LEU A 82 -7.97 -3.75 1.58
CA LEU A 82 -6.98 -2.68 1.68
C LEU A 82 -6.56 -2.15 0.29
N LEU A 83 -6.34 -3.07 -0.66
CA LEU A 83 -6.00 -2.78 -2.05
C LEU A 83 -7.12 -2.11 -2.84
N VAL A 84 -8.38 -2.39 -2.51
CA VAL A 84 -9.52 -1.78 -3.19
C VAL A 84 -9.87 -0.44 -2.53
N ALA A 85 -10.08 -0.43 -1.22
CA ALA A 85 -10.54 0.76 -0.49
C ALA A 85 -9.46 1.84 -0.41
N GLY A 86 -8.19 1.47 -0.26
CA GLY A 86 -7.09 2.41 -0.11
C GLY A 86 -6.91 3.34 -1.32
N PRO A 87 -6.68 2.80 -2.53
CA PRO A 87 -6.55 3.60 -3.74
C PRO A 87 -7.82 4.37 -4.07
N ILE A 88 -9.02 3.79 -3.84
CA ILE A 88 -10.27 4.52 -4.02
C ILE A 88 -10.27 5.76 -3.12
N TYR A 89 -9.99 5.63 -1.83
CA TYR A 89 -9.97 6.78 -0.92
C TYR A 89 -8.98 7.87 -1.38
N VAL A 90 -7.77 7.49 -1.76
CA VAL A 90 -6.74 8.43 -2.24
C VAL A 90 -7.19 9.11 -3.54
N MET A 91 -7.73 8.34 -4.49
CA MET A 91 -8.23 8.87 -5.76
C MET A 91 -9.42 9.81 -5.54
N GLN A 92 -10.37 9.44 -4.68
CA GLN A 92 -11.49 10.30 -4.33
C GLN A 92 -11.00 11.62 -3.71
N MET A 93 -9.99 11.57 -2.83
CA MET A 93 -9.41 12.77 -2.23
C MET A 93 -8.77 13.67 -3.30
N PHE A 94 -7.96 13.09 -4.20
CA PHE A 94 -7.31 13.82 -5.28
C PHE A 94 -8.33 14.45 -6.24
N GLN A 95 -9.37 13.72 -6.63
CA GLN A 95 -10.43 14.22 -7.49
C GLN A 95 -11.13 15.44 -6.89
N VAL A 96 -11.49 15.41 -5.60
CA VAL A 96 -12.13 16.55 -4.92
C VAL A 96 -11.23 17.79 -4.96
N ILE A 97 -9.93 17.62 -4.72
CA ILE A 97 -8.96 18.72 -4.77
C ILE A 97 -8.85 19.27 -6.19
N LEU A 98 -8.70 18.39 -7.20
CA LEU A 98 -8.61 18.78 -8.60
C LEU A 98 -9.84 19.56 -9.05
N ILE A 99 -11.04 19.10 -8.72
CA ILE A 99 -12.29 19.79 -9.04
C ILE A 99 -12.34 21.18 -8.41
N LYS A 100 -11.94 21.30 -7.13
CA LYS A 100 -11.87 22.59 -6.46
C LYS A 100 -10.92 23.53 -7.17
N THR A 101 -9.68 23.12 -7.42
CA THR A 101 -8.69 23.95 -8.11
C THR A 101 -9.16 24.34 -9.51
N LEU A 102 -9.71 23.41 -10.29
CA LEU A 102 -10.25 23.68 -11.62
C LEU A 102 -11.43 24.67 -11.56
N SER A 103 -12.31 24.54 -10.56
CA SER A 103 -13.46 25.43 -10.36
C SER A 103 -13.04 26.86 -10.01
N GLU A 104 -12.01 27.03 -9.17
CA GLU A 104 -11.48 28.35 -8.83
C GLU A 104 -10.79 29.01 -10.03
N LEU A 105 -10.07 28.23 -10.84
CA LEU A 105 -9.46 28.73 -12.07
C LEU A 105 -10.53 29.17 -13.07
N LYS A 106 -11.63 28.41 -13.19
CA LYS A 106 -12.78 28.78 -14.01
C LYS A 106 -13.44 30.07 -13.51
N ASP A 107 -13.69 30.21 -12.20
CA ASP A 107 -14.29 31.43 -11.65
C ASP A 107 -13.41 32.66 -11.86
N ARG A 108 -12.09 32.52 -11.65
CA ARG A 108 -11.11 33.58 -11.93
C ARG A 108 -11.14 33.99 -13.41
N GLY A 109 -11.10 33.02 -14.33
CA GLY A 109 -11.17 33.30 -15.77
C GLY A 109 -12.46 34.03 -16.17
N VAL A 110 -13.61 33.57 -15.66
CA VAL A 110 -14.91 34.21 -15.89
C VAL A 110 -14.95 35.63 -15.32
N ARG A 111 -14.46 35.83 -14.09
CA ARG A 111 -14.41 37.14 -13.43
C ARG A 111 -13.57 38.13 -14.23
N THR A 112 -12.39 37.73 -14.69
CA THR A 112 -11.53 38.59 -15.52
C THR A 112 -12.22 38.95 -16.83
N GLN A 113 -12.85 37.99 -17.49
CA GLN A 113 -13.64 38.26 -18.69
C GLN A 113 -14.72 39.31 -18.39
N ILE A 114 -15.54 39.12 -17.34
CA ILE A 114 -16.60 40.08 -16.94
C ILE A 114 -16.04 41.49 -16.71
N VAL A 115 -14.92 41.63 -15.99
CA VAL A 115 -14.27 42.93 -15.78
C VAL A 115 -13.89 43.55 -17.12
N THR A 116 -13.27 42.80 -18.02
CA THR A 116 -12.88 43.32 -19.35
C THR A 116 -14.07 43.73 -20.23
N TRP A 117 -15.20 43.00 -20.18
CA TRP A 117 -16.42 43.36 -20.90
C TRP A 117 -17.04 44.64 -20.32
N LYS A 118 -17.04 44.77 -19.00
CA LYS A 118 -17.57 45.95 -18.31
C LYS A 118 -16.71 47.19 -18.55
N GLU A 119 -15.39 47.05 -18.59
CA GLU A 119 -14.43 48.10 -18.96
C GLU A 119 -14.70 48.59 -20.40
N ARG A 120 -14.81 47.65 -21.34
CA ARG A 120 -15.15 47.96 -22.74
C ARG A 120 -16.48 48.67 -22.84
N GLN A 121 -17.49 48.22 -22.11
CA GLN A 121 -18.81 48.82 -22.15
C GLN A 121 -18.83 50.26 -21.59
N ARG A 122 -18.00 50.57 -20.59
CA ARG A 122 -17.82 51.95 -20.11
C ARG A 122 -17.09 52.86 -21.08
N LEU A 123 -16.23 52.32 -21.96
CA LEU A 123 -15.55 53.11 -22.99
C LEU A 123 -16.46 53.49 -24.16
N PHE A 124 -17.62 52.85 -24.31
CA PHE A 124 -18.60 53.12 -25.38
C PHE A 124 -19.83 53.93 -24.91
N SER A 125 -19.85 54.44 -23.67
CA SER A 125 -20.87 55.36 -23.14
C SER A 125 -20.29 56.74 -22.93
#